data_AF-A0A6A0B197-F1
#
_entry.id   AF-A0A6A0B197-F1
#
_cell.length_a   1.000
_cell.length_b   1.000
_cell.length_c   1.000
_cell.angle_alpha   90.00
_cell.angle_beta   90.00
_cell.angle_gamma   90.00
#
_symmetry.space_group_name_H-M   'P 1'
#
loop_
_entity.id
_entity.type
_entity.pdbx_description
1 polymer ?
#
loop_
_entity_poly.entity_id
_entity_poly.type
_entity_poly.pdbx_seq_one_letter_code
_entity_poly.pdbx_strand_id
1 'polypeptide(L)'
;MPASAPATTVQRRVTAVDGTALTRAIGDRPGRALPLLGITDKPDAPPERDQALTRCSACRTAGGTGLTTAALAPFGGHGINLAAITAAICTGEEAHPDARRRYVAGMACGFFYLLTGICGATLVGLFTALPTDLVAVIAGVALLGTFSTSLAQAVADEPGRDAAVVAFLTTASGVTLGGIGSSCWGLVLGLATHMTLTLRGRSPRTG
;
A
#
# COMPACT_ATOMS: atom_id res chain seq x y z
N MET A 1 -27.83 11.29 28.34
CA MET A 1 -27.60 10.70 27.01
C MET A 1 -27.87 11.76 25.93
N PRO A 2 -26.82 12.23 25.24
CA PRO A 2 -26.85 12.47 23.80
C PRO A 2 -25.89 11.46 23.12
N ALA A 3 -26.32 10.69 22.13
CA ALA A 3 -26.59 11.05 20.73
C ALA A 3 -25.31 11.05 19.86
N SER A 4 -25.32 10.21 18.82
CA SER A 4 -24.16 9.83 18.02
C SER A 4 -23.73 10.87 16.99
N ALA A 5 -22.44 11.18 16.93
CA ALA A 5 -21.81 11.84 15.78
C ALA A 5 -21.23 10.79 14.81
N PRO A 6 -21.41 10.93 13.48
CA PRO A 6 -21.03 9.89 12.51
C PRO A 6 -19.53 9.90 12.17
N ALA A 7 -18.95 8.71 11.98
CA ALA A 7 -17.51 8.48 11.75
C ALA A 7 -16.98 8.88 10.35
N THR A 8 -17.81 9.51 9.52
CA THR A 8 -17.58 9.66 8.06
C THR A 8 -16.41 10.57 7.67
N THR A 9 -15.91 11.40 8.58
CA THR A 9 -14.93 12.46 8.26
C THR A 9 -13.50 11.95 8.09
N VAL A 10 -13.13 10.81 8.68
CA VAL A 10 -11.72 10.37 8.76
C VAL A 10 -11.21 9.77 7.45
N GLN A 11 -12.03 9.02 6.71
CA GLN A 11 -11.60 8.35 5.47
C GLN A 11 -11.18 9.33 4.35
N ARG A 12 -11.67 10.57 4.38
CA ARG A 12 -11.45 11.57 3.30
C ARG A 12 -10.03 12.17 3.25
N ARG A 13 -9.07 11.72 4.10
CA ARG A 13 -7.66 12.17 4.05
C ARG A 13 -6.70 11.21 3.34
N VAL A 14 -7.09 9.98 3.03
CA VAL A 14 -6.17 8.96 2.46
C VAL A 14 -6.03 9.08 0.93
N THR A 15 -6.99 9.70 0.27
CA THR A 15 -7.25 9.59 -1.18
C THR A 15 -6.50 10.60 -2.06
N ALA A 16 -5.82 11.58 -1.46
CA ALA A 16 -5.23 12.72 -2.18
C ALA A 16 -3.82 12.45 -2.79
N VAL A 17 -3.61 11.29 -3.42
CA VAL A 17 -2.37 11.01 -4.19
C VAL A 17 -2.53 11.55 -5.62
N ASP A 18 -2.54 12.88 -5.78
CA ASP A 18 -2.63 13.53 -7.09
C ASP A 18 -1.37 13.24 -7.94
N GLY A 19 -1.48 12.24 -8.82
CA GLY A 19 -0.43 11.85 -9.74
C GLY A 19 0.07 12.98 -10.66
N THR A 20 -0.71 14.05 -10.84
CA THR A 20 -0.32 15.22 -11.64
C THR A 20 0.65 16.16 -10.92
N ALA A 21 0.90 15.96 -9.62
CA ALA A 21 2.02 16.58 -8.91
C ALA A 21 3.36 15.94 -9.31
N LEU A 22 3.37 14.62 -9.55
CA LEU A 22 4.59 13.86 -9.87
C LEU A 22 5.13 14.25 -11.26
N THR A 23 4.24 14.49 -12.24
CA THR A 23 4.62 15.00 -13.58
C THR A 23 5.19 16.42 -13.53
N ARG A 24 4.69 17.29 -12.65
CA ARG A 24 5.19 18.68 -12.53
C ARG A 24 6.55 18.75 -11.83
N ALA A 25 6.78 17.90 -10.83
CA ALA A 25 8.04 17.86 -10.06
C ALA A 25 9.29 17.50 -10.89
N ILE A 26 9.11 17.01 -12.13
CA ILE A 26 10.19 16.69 -13.07
C ILE A 26 10.49 17.86 -14.02
N GLY A 27 9.59 18.85 -14.13
CA GLY A 27 9.55 19.78 -15.28
C GLY A 27 9.79 21.27 -15.04
N ASP A 28 9.80 21.77 -13.78
CA ASP A 28 9.86 23.22 -13.52
C ASP A 28 11.11 23.69 -12.75
N ARG A 29 11.49 24.96 -12.95
CA ARG A 29 12.78 25.54 -12.57
C ARG A 29 12.80 26.14 -11.16
N PRO A 30 13.98 26.22 -10.52
CA PRO A 30 14.13 26.94 -9.26
C PRO A 30 13.99 28.45 -9.48
N GLY A 31 13.06 29.09 -8.76
CA GLY A 31 13.08 30.54 -8.56
C GLY A 31 11.78 31.31 -8.82
N ARG A 32 10.82 31.23 -7.90
CA ARG A 32 9.99 32.36 -7.48
C ARG A 32 9.40 32.14 -6.10
N ALA A 33 9.45 33.16 -5.25
CA ALA A 33 8.98 33.11 -3.87
C ALA A 33 7.57 33.70 -3.73
N LEU A 34 6.80 33.13 -2.79
CA LEU A 34 6.11 33.76 -1.65
C LEU A 34 6.05 35.32 -1.56
N PRO A 35 5.09 35.95 -0.81
CA PRO A 35 4.23 35.34 0.23
C PRO A 35 2.78 35.92 0.39
N LEU A 36 2.13 35.51 1.49
CA LEU A 36 1.03 36.14 2.26
C LEU A 36 -0.43 36.08 1.75
N LEU A 37 -1.20 35.20 2.40
CA LEU A 37 -2.24 35.64 3.34
C LEU A 37 -2.34 34.66 4.54
N GLY A 38 -2.64 35.16 5.73
CA GLY A 38 -3.15 34.41 6.90
C GLY A 38 -4.48 35.03 7.34
N ILE A 39 -5.14 34.72 8.46
CA ILE A 39 -5.00 33.72 9.54
C ILE A 39 -6.37 33.67 10.25
N THR A 40 -6.73 32.70 11.10
CA THR A 40 -5.98 31.56 11.65
C THR A 40 -6.24 30.30 10.77
N ASP A 41 -6.46 29.04 11.17
CA ASP A 41 -6.55 28.37 12.48
C ASP A 41 -5.81 27.02 12.50
N LYS A 42 -5.89 26.26 13.61
CA LYS A 42 -4.94 25.20 13.94
C LYS A 42 -5.66 23.92 14.37
N PRO A 43 -5.64 22.90 13.48
CA PRO A 43 -4.59 21.90 13.66
C PRO A 43 -3.94 21.38 12.35
N ASP A 44 -4.00 22.12 11.24
CA ASP A 44 -3.44 21.66 9.96
C ASP A 44 -1.95 22.02 9.79
N ALA A 45 -1.12 20.98 9.63
CA ALA A 45 0.24 21.10 9.14
C ALA A 45 0.23 21.32 7.61
N PRO A 46 1.17 22.12 7.04
CA PRO A 46 1.22 22.32 5.61
C PRO A 46 1.54 20.99 4.88
N PRO A 47 0.77 20.60 3.84
CA PRO A 47 0.89 19.27 3.22
C PRO A 47 2.27 18.99 2.62
N GLU A 48 3.01 20.04 2.26
CA GLU A 48 4.40 19.96 1.80
C GLU A 48 5.33 19.33 2.85
N ARG A 49 5.13 19.59 4.15
CA ARG A 49 5.93 18.98 5.22
C ARG A 49 5.61 17.50 5.39
N ASP A 50 4.33 17.13 5.38
CA ASP A 50 3.93 15.72 5.50
C ASP A 50 4.33 14.92 4.25
N GLN A 51 4.26 15.50 3.06
CA GLN A 51 4.76 14.88 1.83
C GLN A 51 6.29 14.72 1.85
N ALA A 52 7.05 15.72 2.33
CA ALA A 52 8.50 15.62 2.48
C ALA A 52 8.90 14.55 3.51
N LEU A 53 8.23 14.50 4.67
CA LEU A 53 8.42 13.47 5.69
C LEU A 53 8.07 12.07 5.16
N THR A 54 6.96 11.94 4.42
CA THR A 54 6.53 10.68 3.80
C THR A 54 7.56 10.16 2.80
N ARG A 55 8.10 11.01 1.92
CA ARG A 55 9.20 10.65 1.00
C ARG A 55 10.46 10.23 1.77
N CYS A 56 10.83 10.97 2.81
CA CYS A 56 12.01 10.69 3.64
C CYS A 56 11.87 9.40 4.49
N SER A 57 10.64 8.95 4.74
CA SER A 57 10.32 7.63 5.31
C SER A 57 10.39 6.53 4.24
N ALA A 58 9.72 6.71 3.10
CA ALA A 58 9.63 5.71 2.03
C ALA A 58 11.00 5.32 1.44
N CYS A 59 11.89 6.29 1.18
CA CYS A 59 13.25 5.99 0.73
C CYS A 59 14.07 5.25 1.79
N ARG A 60 13.78 5.46 3.08
CA ARG A 60 14.49 4.84 4.21
C ARG A 60 14.04 3.41 4.45
N THR A 61 12.74 3.11 4.32
CA THR A 61 12.22 1.74 4.42
C THR A 61 12.60 0.90 3.19
N ALA A 62 12.45 1.45 1.97
CA ALA A 62 12.86 0.77 0.74
C ALA A 62 14.38 0.52 0.69
N GLY A 63 15.19 1.52 1.06
CA GLY A 63 16.65 1.37 1.21
C GLY A 63 17.02 0.33 2.27
N GLY A 64 16.28 0.29 3.39
CA GLY A 64 16.41 -0.74 4.42
C GLY A 64 16.17 -2.16 3.88
N THR A 65 15.04 -2.41 3.21
CA THR A 65 14.76 -3.73 2.61
C THR A 65 15.78 -4.13 1.53
N GLY A 66 16.29 -3.17 0.76
CA GLY A 66 17.38 -3.40 -0.20
C GLY A 66 18.69 -3.79 0.47
N LEU A 67 19.10 -3.08 1.53
CA LEU A 67 20.28 -3.40 2.33
C LEU A 67 20.17 -4.77 3.01
N THR A 68 19.03 -5.10 3.63
CA THR A 68 18.82 -6.43 4.23
C THR A 68 18.84 -7.53 3.17
N THR A 69 18.28 -7.29 1.98
CA THR A 69 18.37 -8.25 0.85
C THR A 69 19.82 -8.44 0.40
N ALA A 70 20.59 -7.36 0.24
CA ALA A 70 22.00 -7.44 -0.14
C ALA A 70 22.87 -8.17 0.91
N ALA A 71 22.56 -7.99 2.20
CA ALA A 71 23.22 -8.69 3.29
C ALA A 71 22.84 -10.18 3.37
N LEU A 72 21.62 -10.56 2.97
CA LEU A 72 21.15 -11.95 2.97
C LEU A 72 21.44 -12.71 1.66
N ALA A 73 21.72 -12.00 0.55
CA ALA A 73 22.11 -12.60 -0.73
C ALA A 73 23.24 -13.65 -0.65
N PRO A 74 24.38 -13.44 0.04
CA PRO A 74 25.42 -14.46 0.18
C PRO A 74 25.00 -15.71 0.98
N PHE A 75 23.88 -15.64 1.72
CA PHE A 75 23.31 -16.77 2.46
C PHE A 75 22.18 -17.49 1.69
N GLY A 76 22.03 -17.22 0.38
CA GLY A 76 20.92 -17.74 -0.44
C GLY A 76 19.57 -17.06 -0.15
N GLY A 77 19.58 -15.94 0.59
CA GLY A 77 18.38 -15.21 0.94
C GLY A 77 17.63 -14.66 -0.27
N HIS A 78 16.33 -14.90 -0.32
CA HIS A 78 15.45 -14.43 -1.38
C HIS A 78 15.07 -12.95 -1.16
N GLY A 79 14.64 -12.27 -2.24
CA GLY A 79 14.38 -10.83 -2.23
C GLY A 79 13.34 -10.37 -1.20
N ILE A 80 13.78 -9.56 -0.23
CA ILE A 80 12.95 -9.09 0.89
C ILE A 80 12.16 -7.86 0.45
N ASN A 81 10.85 -7.89 0.64
CA ASN A 81 9.93 -6.83 0.25
C ASN A 81 9.05 -6.36 1.43
N LEU A 82 8.36 -5.24 1.25
CA LEU A 82 7.43 -4.70 2.24
C LEU A 82 6.10 -5.49 2.21
N ALA A 83 5.86 -6.28 3.25
CA ALA A 83 4.64 -7.08 3.42
C ALA A 83 3.41 -6.19 3.72
N ALA A 84 2.85 -5.56 2.68
CA ALA A 84 1.75 -4.60 2.79
C ALA A 84 0.49 -5.17 3.48
N ILE A 85 0.15 -6.43 3.21
CA ILE A 85 -1.00 -7.11 3.85
C ILE A 85 -0.76 -7.28 5.36
N THR A 86 0.42 -7.78 5.75
CA THR A 86 0.79 -7.94 7.16
C THR A 86 0.83 -6.60 7.89
N ALA A 87 1.35 -5.55 7.25
CA ALA A 87 1.32 -4.19 7.78
C ALA A 87 -0.12 -3.71 7.99
N ALA A 88 -1.02 -3.91 7.01
CA ALA A 88 -2.43 -3.54 7.14
C ALA A 88 -3.13 -4.25 8.32
N ILE A 89 -2.91 -5.56 8.50
CA ILE A 89 -3.40 -6.32 9.67
C ILE A 89 -2.89 -5.67 10.98
N CYS A 90 -1.57 -5.53 11.12
CA CYS A 90 -0.96 -5.03 12.36
C CYS A 90 -1.27 -3.55 12.66
N THR A 91 -1.73 -2.76 11.67
CA THR A 91 -2.19 -1.37 11.88
C THR A 91 -3.71 -1.21 11.98
N GLY A 92 -4.47 -2.29 11.79
CA GLY A 92 -5.93 -2.32 11.95
C GLY A 92 -6.37 -2.00 13.38
N GLU A 93 -7.65 -1.64 13.55
CA GLU A 93 -8.17 -1.21 14.85
C GLU A 93 -8.27 -2.37 15.86
N GLU A 94 -8.50 -3.58 15.35
CA GLU A 94 -8.50 -4.83 16.13
C GLU A 94 -7.13 -5.16 16.75
N ALA A 95 -6.02 -4.66 16.19
CA ALA A 95 -4.69 -4.92 16.72
C ALA A 95 -4.44 -4.19 18.05
N HIS A 96 -4.95 -2.96 18.19
CA HIS A 96 -5.03 -2.21 19.45
C HIS A 96 -5.87 -0.93 19.25
N PRO A 97 -6.81 -0.56 20.16
CA PRO A 97 -7.61 0.65 19.99
C PRO A 97 -6.75 1.93 19.95
N ASP A 98 -5.85 2.13 20.93
CA ASP A 98 -4.83 3.18 20.89
C ASP A 98 -3.82 2.92 19.76
N ALA A 99 -3.88 3.74 18.71
CA ALA A 99 -3.01 3.70 17.54
C ALA A 99 -1.51 3.77 17.89
N ARG A 100 -1.13 4.44 18.99
CA ARG A 100 0.27 4.58 19.42
C ARG A 100 0.88 3.27 19.94
N ARG A 101 0.06 2.23 20.16
CA ARG A 101 0.49 0.90 20.64
C ARG A 101 0.43 -0.19 19.57
N ARG A 102 -0.14 0.08 18.38
CA ARG A 102 -0.28 -0.92 17.28
C ARG A 102 1.07 -1.49 16.79
N TYR A 103 2.19 -0.79 17.02
CA TYR A 103 3.54 -1.32 16.74
C TYR A 103 3.85 -2.65 17.46
N VAL A 104 3.23 -2.91 18.61
CA VAL A 104 3.42 -4.15 19.39
C VAL A 104 2.94 -5.37 18.60
N ALA A 105 1.85 -5.26 17.84
CA ALA A 105 1.37 -6.33 16.97
C ALA A 105 2.37 -6.65 15.85
N GLY A 106 3.00 -5.63 15.27
CA GLY A 106 4.08 -5.80 14.29
C GLY A 106 5.32 -6.48 14.86
N MET A 107 5.74 -6.09 16.08
CA MET A 107 6.90 -6.74 16.74
C MET A 107 6.61 -8.18 17.14
N ALA A 108 5.40 -8.47 17.64
CA ALA A 108 4.99 -9.85 17.94
C ALA A 108 4.95 -10.70 16.66
N CYS A 109 4.38 -10.19 15.57
CA CYS A 109 4.37 -10.86 14.27
C CYS A 109 5.78 -11.18 13.78
N GLY A 110 6.70 -10.20 13.83
CA GLY A 110 8.11 -10.40 13.46
C GLY A 110 8.83 -11.44 14.34
N PHE A 111 8.60 -11.43 15.66
CA PHE A 111 9.17 -12.43 16.56
C PHE A 111 8.66 -13.85 16.25
N PHE A 112 7.35 -14.03 16.06
CA PHE A 112 6.79 -15.32 15.66
C PHE A 112 7.28 -15.76 14.28
N TYR A 113 7.46 -14.86 13.32
CA TYR A 113 8.02 -15.19 12.01
C TYR A 113 9.48 -15.67 12.10
N LEU A 114 10.31 -15.06 12.98
CA LEU A 114 11.68 -15.54 13.21
C LEU A 114 11.71 -16.93 13.87
N LEU A 115 10.87 -17.16 14.88
CA LEU A 115 10.74 -18.48 15.54
C LEU A 115 10.24 -19.56 14.55
N THR A 116 9.26 -19.19 13.71
CA THR A 116 8.72 -20.02 12.62
C THR A 116 9.80 -20.33 11.58
N GLY A 117 10.64 -19.36 11.23
CA GLY A 117 11.77 -19.55 10.30
C GLY A 117 12.83 -20.51 10.83
N ILE A 118 13.18 -20.45 12.12
CA ILE A 118 14.08 -21.40 12.77
C ILE A 118 13.50 -22.83 12.74
N CYS A 119 12.18 -22.96 12.98
CA CYS A 119 11.46 -24.22 12.86
C CYS A 119 11.06 -24.60 11.40
N GLY A 120 11.59 -23.90 10.39
CA GLY A 120 11.12 -23.99 9.01
C GLY A 120 11.16 -25.39 8.40
N ALA A 121 12.21 -26.17 8.69
CA ALA A 121 12.32 -27.55 8.21
C ALA A 121 11.20 -28.46 8.75
N THR A 122 10.85 -28.32 10.04
CA THR A 122 9.75 -29.05 10.69
C THR A 122 8.40 -28.66 10.10
N LEU A 123 8.20 -27.37 9.81
CA LEU A 123 6.97 -26.86 9.19
C LEU A 123 6.80 -27.33 7.75
N VAL A 124 7.87 -27.31 6.95
CA VAL A 124 7.86 -27.88 5.59
C VAL A 124 7.53 -29.37 5.65
N GLY A 125 8.16 -30.13 6.55
CA GLY A 125 7.83 -31.55 6.78
C GLY A 125 6.34 -31.78 7.10
N LEU A 126 5.77 -30.98 8.00
CA LEU A 126 4.36 -31.03 8.36
C LEU A 126 3.44 -30.70 7.16
N PHE A 127 3.76 -29.66 6.37
CA PHE A 127 2.98 -29.33 5.19
C PHE A 127 3.12 -30.37 4.06
N THR A 128 4.25 -31.07 3.92
CA THR A 128 4.38 -32.19 2.98
C THR A 128 3.63 -33.46 3.40
N ALA A 129 3.20 -33.56 4.67
CA ALA A 129 2.32 -34.63 5.15
C ALA A 129 0.82 -34.30 5.00
N LEU A 130 0.47 -33.07 4.62
CA LEU A 130 -0.89 -32.61 4.37
C LEU A 130 -1.20 -32.64 2.86
N PRO A 131 -2.43 -33.00 2.43
CA PRO A 131 -2.81 -32.88 1.03
C PRO A 131 -2.86 -31.40 0.63
N THR A 132 -2.31 -31.09 -0.56
CA THR A 132 -2.13 -29.73 -1.09
C THR A 132 -3.41 -28.90 -1.08
N ASP A 133 -4.55 -29.54 -1.34
CA ASP A 133 -5.83 -28.87 -1.49
C ASP A 133 -6.33 -28.27 -0.16
N LEU A 134 -6.08 -28.95 0.97
CA LEU A 134 -6.40 -28.40 2.29
C LEU A 134 -5.52 -27.20 2.62
N VAL A 135 -4.23 -27.25 2.28
CA VAL A 135 -3.30 -26.12 2.48
C VAL A 135 -3.73 -24.92 1.64
N ALA A 136 -4.12 -25.13 0.37
CA ALA A 136 -4.60 -24.09 -0.52
C ALA A 136 -5.92 -23.46 -0.03
N VAL A 137 -6.88 -24.28 0.43
CA VAL A 137 -8.16 -23.78 0.98
C VAL A 137 -7.95 -22.97 2.26
N ILE A 138 -7.14 -23.47 3.22
CA ILE A 138 -6.87 -22.76 4.48
C ILE A 138 -6.14 -21.44 4.22
N ALA A 139 -5.13 -21.44 3.34
CA ALA A 139 -4.41 -20.22 2.96
C ALA A 139 -5.33 -19.20 2.27
N GLY A 140 -6.20 -19.66 1.35
CA GLY A 140 -7.19 -18.81 0.69
C GLY A 140 -8.16 -18.16 1.68
N VAL A 141 -8.77 -18.96 2.57
CA VAL A 141 -9.71 -18.48 3.59
C VAL A 141 -9.05 -17.49 4.56
N ALA A 142 -7.81 -17.73 4.98
CA ALA A 142 -7.06 -16.82 5.84
C ALA A 142 -6.78 -15.45 5.17
N LEU A 143 -6.56 -15.43 3.85
CA LEU A 143 -6.29 -14.20 3.10
C LEU A 143 -7.56 -13.42 2.71
N LEU A 144 -8.71 -14.09 2.51
CA LEU A 144 -9.95 -13.47 2.01
C LEU A 144 -10.36 -12.18 2.74
N GLY A 145 -10.32 -12.15 4.08
CA GLY A 145 -10.71 -10.98 4.86
C GLY A 145 -9.82 -9.75 4.58
N THR A 146 -8.51 -9.95 4.57
CA THR A 146 -7.53 -8.88 4.31
C THR A 146 -7.52 -8.43 2.86
N PHE A 147 -7.72 -9.37 1.94
CA PHE A 147 -7.88 -9.11 0.51
C PHE A 147 -9.13 -8.27 0.25
N SER A 148 -10.28 -8.65 0.83
CA SER A 148 -11.55 -7.92 0.72
C SER A 148 -11.41 -6.47 1.21
N THR A 149 -10.84 -6.27 2.39
CA THR A 149 -10.60 -4.92 2.94
C THR A 149 -9.65 -4.10 2.05
N SER A 150 -8.57 -4.71 1.56
CA SER A 150 -7.59 -4.04 0.68
C SER A 150 -8.20 -3.63 -0.66
N LEU A 151 -8.99 -4.52 -1.28
CA LEU A 151 -9.71 -4.23 -2.52
C LEU A 151 -10.77 -3.14 -2.31
N ALA A 152 -11.52 -3.20 -1.20
CA ALA A 152 -12.51 -2.19 -0.84
C ALA A 152 -11.90 -0.80 -0.67
N GLN A 153 -10.71 -0.67 -0.07
CA GLN A 153 -9.99 0.61 -0.04
C GLN A 153 -9.51 1.04 -1.43
N ALA A 154 -9.01 0.11 -2.26
CA ALA A 154 -8.51 0.42 -3.60
C ALA A 154 -9.60 0.89 -4.59
N VAL A 155 -10.87 0.47 -4.40
CA VAL A 155 -12.02 0.90 -5.22
C VAL A 155 -12.86 2.02 -4.59
N ALA A 156 -12.48 2.52 -3.40
CA ALA A 156 -13.23 3.55 -2.68
C ALA A 156 -13.20 4.94 -3.34
N ASP A 157 -12.16 5.22 -4.13
CA ASP A 157 -12.03 6.48 -4.86
C ASP A 157 -12.72 6.43 -6.22
N GLU A 158 -13.78 7.22 -6.40
CA GLU A 158 -14.39 7.52 -7.71
C GLU A 158 -13.37 7.75 -8.85
N PRO A 159 -12.32 8.60 -8.71
CA PRO A 159 -11.35 8.83 -9.80
C PRO A 159 -10.32 7.71 -9.98
N GLY A 160 -10.14 6.83 -8.99
CA GLY A 160 -9.17 5.74 -9.00
C GLY A 160 -9.75 4.37 -9.36
N ARG A 161 -11.06 4.17 -9.12
CA ARG A 161 -11.74 2.87 -9.18
C ARG A 161 -11.52 2.13 -10.50
N ASP A 162 -11.71 2.78 -11.64
CA ASP A 162 -11.60 2.13 -12.95
C ASP A 162 -10.17 1.61 -13.20
N ALA A 163 -9.16 2.34 -12.74
CA ALA A 163 -7.76 1.93 -12.81
C ALA A 163 -7.45 0.76 -11.85
N ALA A 164 -7.99 0.80 -10.63
CA ALA A 164 -7.85 -0.29 -9.65
C ALA A 164 -8.52 -1.58 -10.12
N VAL A 165 -9.71 -1.50 -10.72
CA VAL A 165 -10.43 -2.63 -11.31
C VAL A 165 -9.67 -3.21 -12.50
N VAL A 166 -9.15 -2.39 -13.42
CA VAL A 166 -8.31 -2.86 -14.54
C VAL A 166 -7.03 -3.55 -14.04
N ALA A 167 -6.35 -2.97 -13.04
CA ALA A 167 -5.14 -3.56 -12.46
C ALA A 167 -5.41 -4.92 -11.81
N PHE A 168 -6.50 -5.02 -11.03
CA PHE A 168 -6.91 -6.24 -10.37
C PHE A 168 -7.31 -7.32 -11.37
N LEU A 169 -8.20 -7.02 -12.33
CA LEU A 169 -8.67 -7.99 -13.32
C LEU A 169 -7.53 -8.52 -14.20
N THR A 170 -6.62 -7.65 -14.65
CA THR A 170 -5.43 -8.07 -15.41
C THR A 170 -4.55 -9.00 -14.60
N THR A 171 -4.31 -8.68 -13.31
CA THR A 171 -3.50 -9.51 -12.42
C THR A 171 -4.15 -10.87 -12.18
N ALA A 172 -5.44 -10.88 -11.85
CA ALA A 172 -6.24 -12.07 -11.56
C ALA A 172 -6.42 -12.98 -12.79
N SER A 173 -6.40 -12.42 -14.01
CA SER A 173 -6.53 -13.17 -15.26
C SER A 173 -5.34 -14.09 -15.57
N GLY A 174 -4.23 -14.02 -14.81
CA GLY A 174 -3.07 -14.92 -14.94
C GLY A 174 -2.29 -14.84 -16.25
N VAL A 175 -2.62 -13.91 -17.15
CA VAL A 175 -2.01 -13.76 -18.48
C VAL A 175 -0.51 -13.49 -18.37
N THR A 176 0.29 -14.36 -18.99
CA THR A 176 1.74 -14.18 -19.16
C THR A 176 2.05 -13.64 -20.55
N LEU A 177 2.75 -12.52 -20.62
CA LEU A 177 3.13 -11.86 -21.88
C LEU A 177 4.64 -11.61 -21.87
N GLY A 178 5.34 -12.11 -22.90
CA GLY A 178 6.80 -12.01 -23.00
C GLY A 178 7.58 -12.71 -21.90
N GLY A 179 7.00 -13.73 -21.24
CA GLY A 179 7.58 -14.39 -20.07
C GLY A 179 7.40 -13.61 -18.75
N ILE A 180 6.79 -12.42 -18.78
CA ILE A 180 6.49 -11.60 -17.60
C ILE A 180 5.10 -11.95 -17.07
N GLY A 181 4.99 -12.09 -15.75
CA GLY A 181 3.75 -12.42 -15.04
C GLY A 181 2.69 -11.32 -15.04
N SER A 182 1.43 -11.71 -14.88
CA SER A 182 0.24 -10.84 -14.98
C SER A 182 0.26 -9.63 -14.04
N SER A 183 0.89 -9.74 -12.87
CA SER A 183 0.97 -8.67 -11.86
C SER A 183 1.74 -7.43 -12.34
N CYS A 184 2.78 -7.62 -13.15
CA CYS A 184 3.52 -6.50 -13.76
C CYS A 184 2.65 -5.79 -14.80
N TRP A 185 2.01 -6.56 -15.68
CA TRP A 185 1.09 -6.04 -16.69
C TRP A 185 -0.14 -5.37 -16.08
N GLY A 186 -0.67 -5.87 -14.96
CA GLY A 186 -1.76 -5.25 -14.22
C GLY A 186 -1.40 -3.88 -13.65
N LEU A 187 -0.21 -3.73 -13.06
CA LEU A 187 0.28 -2.42 -12.62
C LEU A 187 0.47 -1.45 -13.80
N VAL A 188 1.02 -1.92 -14.93
CA VAL A 188 1.21 -1.11 -16.13
C VAL A 188 -0.12 -0.64 -16.74
N LEU A 189 -1.09 -1.55 -16.93
CA LEU A 189 -2.40 -1.22 -17.51
C LEU A 189 -3.26 -0.38 -16.56
N GLY A 190 -3.22 -0.66 -15.25
CA GLY A 190 -3.88 0.17 -14.25
C GLY A 190 -3.36 1.61 -14.24
N LEU A 191 -2.04 1.78 -14.24
CA LEU A 191 -1.41 3.10 -14.30
C LEU A 191 -1.71 3.83 -15.62
N ALA A 192 -1.71 3.12 -16.76
CA ALA A 192 -2.08 3.68 -18.06
C ALA A 192 -3.54 4.16 -18.10
N THR A 193 -4.47 3.39 -17.54
CA THR A 193 -5.88 3.79 -17.36
C THR A 193 -5.98 5.04 -16.47
N HIS A 194 -5.31 5.04 -15.31
CA HIS A 194 -5.31 6.20 -14.40
C HIS A 194 -4.76 7.47 -15.06
N MET A 195 -3.65 7.37 -15.81
CA MET A 195 -3.10 8.50 -16.58
C MET A 195 -4.08 8.97 -17.66
N THR A 196 -4.71 8.05 -18.41
CA THR A 196 -5.66 8.39 -19.47
C THR A 196 -6.89 9.13 -18.94
N LEU A 197 -7.43 8.70 -17.79
CA LEU A 197 -8.57 9.34 -17.14
C LEU A 197 -8.21 10.71 -16.54
N THR A 198 -7.10 10.81 -15.79
CA THR A 198 -6.65 12.07 -15.19
C THR A 198 -6.23 13.13 -16.21
N LEU A 199 -5.74 12.72 -17.39
CA LEU A 199 -5.50 13.63 -18.52
C LEU A 199 -6.80 14.10 -19.18
N ARG A 200 -7.80 13.22 -19.35
CA ARG A 200 -9.11 13.59 -19.94
C ARG A 200 -9.94 14.53 -19.05
N GLY A 201 -9.80 14.44 -17.74
CA GLY A 201 -10.54 15.31 -16.79
C GLY A 201 -10.15 16.80 -16.83
N ARG A 202 -9.19 17.21 -17.67
CA ARG A 202 -8.55 18.54 -17.60
C ARG A 202 -9.04 19.59 -18.60
N SER A 203 -10.06 19.30 -19.41
CA SER A 203 -10.64 20.26 -20.35
C SER A 203 -11.21 21.50 -19.64
N PRO A 204 -10.67 22.71 -19.88
CA PRO A 204 -11.22 23.93 -19.31
C PRO A 204 -12.60 24.21 -19.93
N ARG A 205 -13.64 24.32 -19.09
CA ARG A 205 -14.90 24.95 -19.51
C ARG A 205 -14.73 26.47 -19.45
N THR A 206 -14.17 27.04 -20.51
CA THR A 206 -14.28 28.48 -20.80
C THR A 206 -15.69 28.76 -21.31
N GLY A 207 -16.44 29.56 -20.57
CA GLY A 207 -17.77 30.09 -20.90
C GLY A 207 -18.02 31.33 -20.04
#